data_AF-A0A085WSN5-F1
#
_entry.id   AF-A0A085WSN5-F1
#
_cell.length_a   1.000
_cell.length_b   1.000
_cell.length_c   1.000
_cell.angle_alpha   90.00
_cell.angle_beta   90.00
_cell.angle_gamma   90.00
#
_symmetry.space_group_name_H-M   'P 1'
#
loop_
_entity.id
_entity.type
_entity.pdbx_description
1 polymer ?
#
loop_
_entity_poly.entity_id
_entity_poly.type
_entity_poly.pdbx_seq_one_letter_code
_entity_poly.pdbx_strand_id
1 'polypeptide(L)'
;MTRRIPTLAGWLTALALTACASTSPSTPGESMDSTAQPTTGTEVTAGPSTPATPPPPPSDPAPGALTQVTGSVMYRERIALTPDAVLSVEVAELTPEGKPGTIISQQVVKGPGQVPIPFSVAINPQRIRAEAAYVVNARITDGARTFSTTTPIPVLTQGSRSSDVQVLLRSGN
;
A
#
# COMPACT_ATOMS: atom_id res chain seq x y z
N MET A 1 13.07 -1.17 -48.28
CA MET A 1 12.80 -2.62 -48.18
C MET A 1 13.15 -3.08 -46.77
N THR A 2 12.38 -3.78 -45.95
CA THR A 2 11.05 -4.40 -46.05
C THR A 2 10.63 -4.75 -44.62
N ARG A 3 9.51 -4.18 -44.14
CA ARG A 3 8.83 -4.64 -42.91
C ARG A 3 8.27 -6.05 -43.17
N ARG A 4 8.41 -6.98 -42.22
CA ARG A 4 7.63 -8.21 -42.18
C ARG A 4 6.87 -8.29 -40.85
N ILE A 5 5.56 -8.13 -40.98
CA ILE A 5 4.54 -8.37 -39.96
C ILE A 5 3.91 -9.71 -40.35
N PRO A 6 3.76 -10.69 -39.44
CA PRO A 6 2.79 -11.75 -39.62
C PRO A 6 1.53 -11.47 -38.79
N THR A 7 0.41 -11.45 -39.50
CA THR A 7 -0.95 -11.23 -39.01
C THR A 7 -1.68 -12.56 -38.81
N LEU A 8 -2.64 -12.54 -37.87
CA LEU A 8 -3.90 -13.31 -37.81
C LEU A 8 -3.90 -14.80 -37.42
N ALA A 9 -4.51 -15.08 -36.26
CA ALA A 9 -5.68 -15.97 -36.08
C ALA A 9 -6.00 -15.95 -34.56
N GLY A 10 -7.13 -15.49 -34.05
CA GLY A 10 -8.49 -15.54 -34.57
C GLY A 10 -9.26 -16.62 -33.81
N TRP A 11 -9.65 -16.37 -32.55
CA TRP A 11 -10.66 -17.18 -31.86
C TRP A 11 -11.73 -16.24 -31.29
N LEU A 12 -12.88 -16.23 -31.98
CA LEU A 12 -14.17 -15.81 -31.45
C LEU A 12 -14.59 -16.81 -30.37
N THR A 13 -15.08 -16.31 -29.24
CA THR A 13 -16.24 -16.95 -28.61
C THR A 13 -17.06 -15.90 -27.88
N ALA A 14 -18.27 -15.70 -28.39
CA ALA A 14 -19.32 -14.94 -27.76
C ALA A 14 -19.84 -15.69 -26.53
N LEU A 15 -20.10 -14.99 -25.43
CA LEU A 15 -21.09 -15.44 -24.47
C LEU A 15 -21.96 -14.26 -24.04
N ALA A 16 -23.25 -14.47 -24.27
CA ALA A 16 -24.33 -13.53 -24.14
C ALA A 16 -24.72 -13.25 -22.67
N LEU A 17 -25.32 -12.07 -22.49
CA LEU A 17 -26.40 -11.70 -21.55
C LEU A 17 -26.39 -12.39 -20.17
N THR A 18 -26.49 -11.64 -19.07
CA THR A 18 -27.82 -11.23 -18.59
C THR A 18 -27.68 -10.14 -17.54
N ALA A 19 -28.34 -9.00 -17.79
CA ALA A 19 -28.69 -8.05 -16.76
C ALA A 19 -29.86 -8.61 -15.95
N CYS A 20 -29.69 -8.78 -14.64
CA CYS A 20 -30.80 -8.89 -13.71
C CYS A 20 -30.81 -7.61 -12.86
N ALA A 21 -31.76 -6.74 -13.16
CA ALA A 21 -32.20 -5.70 -12.26
C ALA A 21 -33.10 -6.32 -11.17
N SER A 22 -33.14 -5.64 -10.02
CA SER A 22 -34.30 -5.57 -9.11
C SER A 22 -34.58 -6.79 -8.24
N THR A 23 -34.43 -6.62 -6.92
CA THR A 23 -35.55 -6.68 -5.97
C THR A 23 -35.01 -6.72 -4.54
N SER A 24 -35.28 -5.65 -3.80
CA SER A 24 -35.21 -5.61 -2.34
C SER A 24 -36.39 -6.40 -1.76
N PRO A 25 -36.20 -7.29 -0.78
CA PRO A 25 -37.30 -7.75 0.04
C PRO A 25 -37.47 -6.80 1.24
N SER A 26 -38.54 -6.02 1.19
CA SER A 26 -39.15 -5.37 2.35
C SER A 26 -39.92 -6.43 3.14
N THR A 27 -39.61 -6.62 4.41
CA THR A 27 -40.37 -7.48 5.33
C THR A 27 -41.46 -6.66 6.02
N PRO A 28 -42.75 -7.02 5.91
CA PRO A 28 -43.81 -6.43 6.71
C PRO A 28 -44.16 -7.30 7.94
N GLY A 29 -44.32 -6.63 9.09
CA GLY A 29 -45.42 -6.84 10.04
C GLY A 29 -45.35 -8.02 11.01
N GLU A 30 -45.17 -7.72 12.30
CA GLU A 30 -45.92 -8.23 13.48
C GLU A 30 -45.36 -7.48 14.71
N SER A 31 -45.99 -6.53 15.43
CA SER A 31 -47.30 -6.38 16.09
C SER A 31 -47.64 -7.43 17.16
N MET A 32 -47.32 -7.12 18.43
CA MET A 32 -48.12 -7.43 19.64
C MET A 32 -47.42 -6.78 20.85
N ASP A 33 -47.94 -5.64 21.33
CA ASP A 33 -48.78 -5.51 22.54
C ASP A 33 -48.02 -5.75 23.85
N SER A 34 -47.72 -4.66 24.55
CA SER A 34 -47.58 -4.70 26.01
C SER A 34 -48.00 -3.37 26.59
N THR A 35 -49.31 -3.27 26.79
CA THR A 35 -49.96 -2.29 27.65
C THR A 35 -49.63 -2.63 29.11
N ALA A 36 -48.86 -1.77 29.78
CA ALA A 36 -48.97 -1.56 31.22
C ALA A 36 -48.28 -0.25 31.61
N GLN A 37 -49.06 0.83 31.66
CA GLN A 37 -48.71 2.04 32.39
C GLN A 37 -49.20 1.89 33.84
N PRO A 38 -48.42 2.34 34.82
CA PRO A 38 -49.03 3.22 35.81
C PRO A 38 -48.31 4.56 35.90
N THR A 39 -49.13 5.59 35.81
CA THR A 39 -48.95 6.98 36.25
C THR A 39 -48.32 7.09 37.63
N THR A 40 -47.35 7.98 37.81
CA THR A 40 -47.37 9.09 38.79
C THR A 40 -46.22 10.05 38.51
N GLY A 41 -46.54 11.30 38.21
CA GLY A 41 -45.83 12.44 38.79
C GLY A 41 -44.73 13.09 37.95
N THR A 42 -44.89 14.41 37.82
CA THR A 42 -43.86 15.42 37.57
C THR A 42 -43.59 15.73 36.10
N GLU A 43 -44.43 16.62 35.58
CA GLU A 43 -44.03 17.57 34.55
C GLU A 43 -42.80 18.35 35.03
N VAL A 44 -41.67 18.17 34.36
CA VAL A 44 -40.62 19.20 34.27
C VAL A 44 -40.38 19.44 32.79
N THR A 45 -40.84 20.60 32.33
CA THR A 45 -40.43 21.23 31.09
C THR A 45 -38.91 21.38 31.06
N ALA A 46 -38.22 20.62 30.22
CA ALA A 46 -36.89 20.93 29.71
C ALA A 46 -36.68 20.18 28.38
N GLY A 47 -36.21 20.88 27.35
CA GLY A 47 -36.22 20.47 25.95
C GLY A 47 -35.41 19.21 25.58
N PRO A 48 -35.31 18.87 24.28
CA PRO A 48 -34.56 17.71 23.82
C PRO A 48 -33.07 17.92 24.08
N SER A 49 -32.61 17.49 25.25
CA SER A 49 -31.20 17.32 25.53
C SER A 49 -30.83 15.92 25.05
N THR A 50 -30.54 15.83 23.75
CA THR A 50 -29.64 14.80 23.25
C THR A 50 -28.46 14.73 24.22
N PRO A 51 -28.08 13.57 24.79
CA PRO A 51 -26.81 13.47 25.48
C PRO A 51 -25.76 13.82 24.43
N ALA A 52 -25.21 15.03 24.52
CA ALA A 52 -24.10 15.44 23.72
C ALA A 52 -22.99 14.44 24.01
N THR A 53 -22.61 13.67 22.99
CA THR A 53 -21.32 12.99 22.93
C THR A 53 -20.28 13.93 23.52
N PRO A 54 -19.51 13.53 24.55
CA PRO A 54 -18.46 14.39 25.05
C PRO A 54 -17.57 14.76 23.85
N PRO A 55 -17.21 16.05 23.67
CA PRO A 55 -16.26 16.42 22.64
C PRO A 55 -15.00 15.55 22.84
N PRO A 56 -14.42 14.98 21.77
CA PRO A 56 -13.13 14.31 21.93
C PRO A 56 -12.17 15.31 22.61
N PRO A 57 -11.29 14.85 23.52
CA PRO A 57 -10.25 15.72 24.06
C PRO A 57 -9.52 16.39 22.88
N PRO A 58 -8.94 17.61 23.08
CA PRO A 58 -8.17 18.25 22.03
C PRO A 58 -7.21 17.21 21.48
N SER A 59 -7.37 16.89 20.20
CA SER A 59 -6.52 15.92 19.53
C SER A 59 -5.13 16.51 19.60
N ASP A 60 -4.30 15.98 20.50
CA ASP A 60 -2.86 16.03 20.34
C ASP A 60 -2.60 15.79 18.85
N PRO A 61 -1.85 16.65 18.14
CA PRO A 61 -1.55 16.40 16.75
C PRO A 61 -0.93 15.00 16.70
N ALA A 62 -1.64 14.06 16.08
CA ALA A 62 -1.20 12.68 15.98
C ALA A 62 0.29 12.70 15.58
N PRO A 63 1.19 12.04 16.33
CA PRO A 63 2.62 12.15 16.08
C PRO A 63 2.90 11.90 14.61
N GLY A 64 3.66 12.83 14.01
CA GLY A 64 3.86 13.02 12.58
C GLY A 64 3.68 11.76 11.74
N ALA A 65 2.67 11.80 10.86
CA ALA A 65 2.41 10.74 9.90
C ALA A 65 3.70 10.38 9.15
N LEU A 66 4.10 9.11 9.25
CA LEU A 66 5.27 8.61 8.54
C LEU A 66 4.95 8.58 7.04
N THR A 67 5.87 9.09 6.23
CA THR A 67 5.79 8.94 4.78
C THR A 67 6.16 7.51 4.43
N GLN A 68 5.34 6.82 3.65
CA GLN A 68 5.63 5.45 3.22
C GLN A 68 6.07 5.39 1.77
N VAL A 69 7.11 4.59 1.52
CA VAL A 69 7.48 4.14 0.18
C VAL A 69 7.06 2.68 0.04
N THR A 70 6.10 2.41 -0.84
CA THR A 70 5.55 1.07 -1.07
C THR A 70 5.80 0.60 -2.49
N GLY A 71 5.94 -0.72 -2.65
CA GLY A 71 6.24 -1.29 -3.94
C GLY A 71 6.38 -2.80 -3.93
N SER A 72 6.91 -3.32 -5.02
CA SER A 72 7.18 -4.74 -5.21
C SER A 72 8.57 -4.97 -5.75
N VAL A 73 9.25 -5.93 -5.16
CA VAL A 73 10.55 -6.43 -5.57
C VAL A 73 10.37 -7.61 -6.51
N MET A 74 11.02 -7.54 -7.66
CA MET A 74 11.07 -8.57 -8.69
C MET A 74 12.53 -8.85 -9.04
N TYR A 75 12.80 -10.02 -9.63
CA TYR A 75 14.12 -10.31 -10.20
C TYR A 75 13.94 -11.07 -11.52
N ARG A 76 14.95 -10.99 -12.39
CA ARG A 76 14.87 -11.59 -13.74
C ARG A 76 15.09 -13.11 -13.73
N GLU A 77 15.86 -13.59 -12.77
CA GLU A 77 16.28 -14.99 -12.71
C GLU A 77 15.27 -15.80 -11.91
N ARG A 78 14.59 -16.78 -12.51
CA ARG A 78 13.52 -17.53 -11.84
C ARG A 78 14.06 -18.54 -10.83
N ILE A 79 14.69 -18.05 -9.77
CA ILE A 79 15.19 -18.83 -8.66
C ILE A 79 14.16 -18.80 -7.53
N ALA A 80 13.98 -19.92 -6.84
CA ALA A 80 13.29 -19.96 -5.56
C ALA A 80 14.23 -19.46 -4.46
N LEU A 81 13.82 -18.42 -3.73
CA LEU A 81 14.53 -17.98 -2.55
C LEU A 81 14.41 -19.03 -1.45
N THR A 82 15.49 -19.25 -0.71
CA THR A 82 15.44 -20.08 0.51
C THR A 82 14.68 -19.36 1.63
N PRO A 83 14.16 -20.09 2.63
CA PRO A 83 13.56 -19.47 3.82
C PRO A 83 14.55 -18.58 4.61
N ASP A 84 15.86 -18.81 4.44
CA ASP A 84 16.93 -18.05 5.09
C ASP A 84 17.29 -16.76 4.33
N ALA A 85 16.69 -16.52 3.17
CA ALA A 85 16.95 -15.32 2.38
C ALA A 85 16.55 -14.04 3.15
N VAL A 86 17.33 -12.99 2.99
CA VAL A 86 17.09 -11.68 3.63
C VAL A 86 17.01 -10.61 2.57
N LEU A 87 15.86 -9.93 2.50
CA LEU A 87 15.64 -8.74 1.69
C LEU A 87 15.94 -7.49 2.54
N SER A 88 16.87 -6.66 2.10
CA SER A 88 17.09 -5.28 2.57
C SER A 88 16.57 -4.31 1.52
N VAL A 89 15.67 -3.41 1.90
CA VAL A 89 15.20 -2.30 1.08
C VAL A 89 15.59 -1.00 1.77
N GLU A 90 16.35 -0.17 1.09
CA GLU A 90 16.93 1.06 1.61
C GLU A 90 16.46 2.24 0.78
N VAL A 91 16.13 3.33 1.45
CA VAL A 91 15.87 4.62 0.81
C VAL A 91 17.04 5.53 1.15
N ALA A 92 17.74 5.97 0.10
CA ALA A 92 18.90 6.82 0.21
C ALA A 92 18.71 8.11 -0.59
N GLU A 93 19.38 9.17 -0.17
CA GLU A 93 19.51 10.39 -0.96
C GLU A 93 20.34 10.11 -2.21
N LEU A 94 19.96 10.66 -3.36
CA LEU A 94 20.67 10.53 -4.62
C LEU A 94 21.72 11.63 -4.72
N THR A 95 22.98 11.25 -4.90
CA THR A 95 24.06 12.22 -5.09
C THR A 95 23.98 12.88 -6.47
N PRO A 96 24.60 14.05 -6.67
CA PRO A 96 24.70 14.70 -7.99
C PRO A 96 25.36 13.80 -9.06
N GLU A 97 26.14 12.81 -8.65
CA GLU A 97 26.78 11.82 -9.51
C GLU A 97 25.84 10.66 -9.92
N GLY A 98 24.59 10.67 -9.47
CA GLY A 98 23.61 9.63 -9.75
C GLY A 98 23.83 8.34 -8.96
N LYS A 99 24.46 8.42 -7.78
CA LYS A 99 24.72 7.26 -6.92
C LYS A 99 23.91 7.33 -5.62
N PRO A 100 23.57 6.19 -5.01
CA PRO A 100 23.03 6.18 -3.66
C PRO A 100 24.03 6.82 -2.68
N GLY A 101 23.56 7.82 -1.94
CA GLY A 101 24.30 8.53 -0.89
C GLY A 101 23.84 8.10 0.49
N THR A 102 23.45 9.08 1.32
CA THR A 102 23.05 8.85 2.72
C THR A 102 21.74 8.07 2.82
N ILE A 103 21.75 6.95 3.56
CA ILE A 103 20.55 6.18 3.86
C ILE A 103 19.69 6.95 4.89
N ILE A 104 18.43 7.19 4.54
CA ILE A 104 17.47 7.88 5.42
C ILE A 104 16.50 6.91 6.10
N SER A 105 16.24 5.77 5.49
CA SER A 105 15.43 4.69 6.07
C SER A 105 15.77 3.35 5.44
N GLN A 106 15.54 2.27 6.18
CA GLN A 106 15.81 0.91 5.75
C GLN A 106 14.75 -0.02 6.33
N GLN A 107 14.35 -1.00 5.52
CA GLN A 107 13.49 -2.11 5.91
C GLN A 107 14.22 -3.43 5.62
N VAL A 108 14.20 -4.33 6.60
CA VAL A 108 14.72 -5.69 6.44
C VAL A 108 13.59 -6.69 6.58
N VAL A 109 13.52 -7.66 5.67
CA VAL A 109 12.52 -8.73 5.64
C VAL A 109 13.26 -10.07 5.56
N LYS A 110 13.08 -10.93 6.55
CA LYS A 110 13.62 -12.30 6.57
C LYS A 110 12.61 -13.25 5.95
N GLY A 111 13.08 -14.21 5.17
CA GLY A 111 12.22 -15.16 4.45
C GLY A 111 11.17 -14.44 3.58
N PRO A 112 11.57 -13.55 2.65
CA PRO A 112 10.63 -12.73 1.88
C PRO A 112 9.68 -13.54 0.97
N GLY A 113 9.93 -14.83 0.80
CA GLY A 113 9.06 -15.73 0.07
C GLY A 113 9.22 -15.62 -1.44
N GLN A 114 8.11 -15.66 -2.17
CA GLN A 114 8.10 -15.70 -3.62
C GLN A 114 7.88 -14.32 -4.23
N VAL A 115 8.52 -14.06 -5.37
CA VAL A 115 8.27 -12.83 -6.15
C VAL A 115 6.91 -12.83 -6.86
N PRO A 116 6.28 -11.65 -7.02
CA PRO A 116 6.74 -10.33 -6.56
C PRO A 116 6.63 -10.16 -5.03
N ILE A 117 7.71 -9.69 -4.40
CA ILE A 117 7.78 -9.52 -2.94
C ILE A 117 7.34 -8.09 -2.60
N PRO A 118 6.21 -7.88 -1.89
CA PRO A 118 5.81 -6.55 -1.49
C PRO A 118 6.75 -5.99 -0.42
N PHE A 119 6.98 -4.67 -0.46
CA PHE A 119 7.72 -3.97 0.58
C PHE A 119 7.03 -2.66 0.96
N SER A 120 7.26 -2.21 2.19
CA SER A 120 6.90 -0.89 2.68
C SER A 120 8.03 -0.37 3.56
N VAL A 121 8.53 0.83 3.23
CA VAL A 121 9.54 1.53 4.01
C VAL A 121 8.92 2.78 4.61
N ALA A 122 8.84 2.84 5.94
CA ALA A 122 8.38 4.02 6.64
C ALA A 122 9.52 5.02 6.83
N ILE A 123 9.25 6.30 6.59
CA ILE A 123 10.23 7.37 6.59
C ILE A 123 9.71 8.50 7.47
N ASN A 124 10.57 8.99 8.35
CA ASN A 124 10.28 10.18 9.13
C ASN A 124 10.32 11.41 8.20
N PRO A 125 9.21 12.18 8.05
CA PRO A 125 9.18 13.34 7.16
C PRO A 125 10.21 14.42 7.52
N GLN A 126 10.68 14.47 8.78
CA GLN A 126 11.76 15.38 9.21
C GLN A 126 13.11 15.08 8.53
N ARG A 127 13.27 13.89 7.96
CA ARG A 127 14.48 13.47 7.21
C ARG A 127 14.36 13.74 5.71
N ILE A 128 13.17 14.13 5.23
CA ILE A 128 12.88 14.39 3.82
C ILE A 128 13.10 15.86 3.53
N ARG A 129 13.97 16.15 2.56
CA ARG A 129 14.23 17.49 2.03
C ARG A 129 13.58 17.60 0.66
N ALA A 130 12.83 18.67 0.42
CA ALA A 130 12.08 18.85 -0.83
C ALA A 130 13.02 19.03 -2.04
N GLU A 131 14.18 19.65 -1.81
CA GLU A 131 15.22 19.88 -2.81
C GLU A 131 16.07 18.64 -3.13
N ALA A 132 16.07 17.63 -2.26
CA ALA A 132 16.84 16.41 -2.47
C ALA A 132 16.06 15.38 -3.32
N ALA A 133 16.79 14.57 -4.10
CA ALA A 133 16.25 13.41 -4.77
C ALA A 133 16.50 12.16 -3.91
N TYR A 134 15.53 11.25 -3.85
CA TYR A 134 15.65 10.00 -3.11
C TYR A 134 15.52 8.81 -4.03
N VAL A 135 16.23 7.74 -3.71
CA VAL A 135 16.22 6.49 -4.48
C VAL A 135 16.02 5.28 -3.58
N VAL A 136 15.29 4.30 -4.11
CA VAL A 136 15.16 2.97 -3.50
C VAL A 136 16.26 2.07 -4.02
N ASN A 137 16.91 1.35 -3.11
CA ASN A 137 17.80 0.24 -3.42
C ASN A 137 17.31 -1.00 -2.67
N ALA A 138 17.09 -2.09 -3.38
CA ALA A 138 16.84 -3.40 -2.79
C ALA A 138 18.04 -4.33 -2.98
N ARG A 139 18.32 -5.14 -1.97
CA ARG A 139 19.31 -6.22 -1.96
C ARG A 139 18.68 -7.47 -1.34
N ILE A 140 18.88 -8.62 -1.96
CA ILE A 140 18.54 -9.92 -1.38
C ILE A 140 19.84 -10.69 -1.19
N THR A 141 20.06 -11.20 0.01
CA THR A 141 21.14 -12.14 0.34
C THR A 141 20.54 -13.51 0.62
N ASP A 142 20.98 -14.53 -0.12
CA ASP A 142 20.52 -15.92 -0.01
C ASP A 142 21.73 -16.85 -0.01
N GLY A 143 22.24 -17.17 1.18
CA GLY A 143 23.50 -17.89 1.34
C GLY A 143 24.66 -17.15 0.67
N ALA A 144 25.25 -17.77 -0.37
CA ALA A 144 26.33 -17.17 -1.16
C ALA A 144 25.85 -16.25 -2.29
N ARG A 145 24.54 -16.21 -2.56
CA ARG A 145 23.98 -15.42 -3.67
C ARG A 145 23.60 -14.04 -3.17
N THR A 146 23.97 -13.02 -3.93
CA THR A 146 23.54 -11.65 -3.69
C THR A 146 22.89 -11.09 -4.93
N PHE A 147 21.64 -10.63 -4.78
CA PHE A 147 20.92 -9.89 -5.79
C PHE A 147 20.80 -8.44 -5.34
N SER A 148 20.94 -7.48 -6.24
CA SER A 148 20.83 -6.06 -5.91
C SER A 148 20.23 -5.28 -7.07
N THR A 149 19.70 -4.11 -6.74
CA THR A 149 19.22 -3.15 -7.74
C THR A 149 20.43 -2.56 -8.47
N THR A 150 20.39 -2.52 -9.82
CA THR A 150 21.50 -1.99 -10.63
C THR A 150 21.29 -0.57 -11.12
N THR A 151 20.08 -0.03 -10.96
CA THR A 151 19.70 1.28 -11.48
C THR A 151 19.00 2.06 -10.37
N PRO A 152 19.36 3.32 -10.13
CA PRO A 152 18.68 4.15 -9.14
C PRO A 152 17.20 4.31 -9.51
N ILE A 153 16.30 4.05 -8.55
CA ILE A 153 14.84 4.16 -8.73
C ILE A 153 14.35 5.36 -7.93
N PRO A 154 14.02 6.50 -8.58
CA PRO A 154 13.66 7.72 -7.87
C PRO A 154 12.29 7.60 -7.19
N VAL A 155 12.18 8.13 -5.96
CA VAL A 155 10.97 8.11 -5.13
C VAL A 155 10.80 9.42 -4.34
N LEU A 156 9.62 9.60 -3.74
CA LEU A 156 9.24 10.67 -2.80
C LEU A 156 9.13 12.08 -3.39
N THR A 157 10.19 12.58 -4.02
CA THR A 157 10.34 13.98 -4.43
C THR A 157 10.48 14.09 -5.95
N GLN A 158 10.55 15.32 -6.46
CA GLN A 158 10.76 15.58 -7.90
C GLN A 158 9.68 14.98 -8.81
N GLY A 159 8.43 14.92 -8.32
CA GLY A 159 7.31 14.29 -9.04
C GLY A 159 7.34 12.75 -9.08
N SER A 160 8.28 12.13 -8.35
CA SER A 160 8.41 10.68 -8.26
C SER A 160 7.32 10.07 -7.39
N ARG A 161 6.87 8.88 -7.76
CA ARG A 161 5.87 8.14 -6.98
C ARG A 161 6.50 7.58 -5.72
N SER A 162 5.73 7.56 -4.63
CA SER A 162 6.08 6.86 -3.38
C SER A 162 5.32 5.53 -3.23
N SER A 163 4.47 5.17 -4.18
CA SER A 163 3.66 3.95 -4.14
C SER A 163 3.73 3.23 -5.47
N ASP A 164 3.47 1.91 -5.45
CA ASP A 164 3.56 1.02 -6.60
C ASP A 164 4.97 1.00 -7.25
N VAL A 165 6.00 1.15 -6.43
CA VAL A 165 7.38 1.19 -6.92
C VAL A 165 7.84 -0.22 -7.30
N GLN A 166 8.14 -0.44 -8.58
CA GLN A 166 8.70 -1.71 -9.04
C GLN A 166 10.22 -1.70 -8.96
N VAL A 167 10.78 -2.64 -8.21
CA VAL A 167 12.23 -2.77 -8.02
C VAL A 167 12.71 -4.06 -8.66
N LEU A 168 13.57 -3.96 -9.67
CA LEU A 168 14.13 -5.11 -10.36
C LEU A 168 15.54 -5.40 -9.88
N LEU A 169 15.75 -6.55 -9.24
CA LEU A 169 17.08 -7.00 -8.83
C LEU A 169 17.74 -7.85 -9.92
N ARG A 170 19.07 -7.81 -9.91
CA ARG A 170 19.97 -8.62 -10.72
C ARG A 170 21.05 -9.20 -9.82
N SER A 171 21.65 -10.33 -10.21
CA SER A 171 22.80 -10.89 -9.52
C SER A 171 23.96 -9.88 -9.55
N GLY A 172 24.67 -9.71 -8.43
CA GLY A 172 25.94 -8.98 -8.42
C GLY A 172 26.96 -9.68 -9.33
N ASN A 173 27.73 -8.92 -10.11
CA ASN A 173 28.84 -9.43 -10.91
C ASN A 173 30.13 -9.35 -10.11
#